data_AF-A0A8H2ZK14-F1
#
_entry.id   AF-A0A8H2ZK14-F1
#
_cell.length_a   1.000
_cell.length_b   1.000
_cell.length_c   1.000
_cell.angle_alpha   90.00
_cell.angle_beta   90.00
_cell.angle_gamma   90.00
#
_symmetry.space_group_name_H-M   'P 1'
#
loop_
_entity.id
_entity.type
_entity.pdbx_description
1 polymer ?
#
loop_
_entity_poly.entity_id
_entity_poly.type
_entity_poly.pdbx_seq_one_letter_code
_entity_poly.pdbx_strand_id
1 'polypeptide(L)'
;MSMRISNKQRLSLPFDNEDELNEAEVDIPKGWFRKILYYMTISPSDIQLILYEQIESINWDAKAIEIAKPLGIGATIMFYILRLLQDNVVRPNYYKEYRNRNAFDLSKSQTLKEMPYLDQYVSSKICVERKQYAWYSTIDTSINCMLFVLILIDVKISFTYLFQQFRTYSIFNNEPSKNSPNLTKCSLDDLSKSYYKDMSRKNIWSMLKYFIFEKTNGEVLDHELSGKHFYTLNKWKPTKFTTQLFVYFNPTTIGFLWISDVSFRTFSIVVLNWIILNFVIVKRYEVKLVDESIILSATIDDMQKKIIEPTVNKIFQNVMIDATNHKLPYAKFEPSIIHNPIFETHSLNGDLIREKYNKLTFEFEDVPNETNVHNMVMK
;
A
#
# COMPACT_ATOMS: atom_id res chain seq x y z
N MET A 1 -22.90 -16.63 -65.00
CA MET A 1 -21.67 -17.44 -64.95
C MET A 1 -21.07 -17.24 -63.56
N SER A 2 -21.29 -18.18 -62.64
CA SER A 2 -20.92 -18.04 -61.23
C SER A 2 -19.60 -18.74 -60.96
N MET A 3 -18.64 -18.07 -60.32
CA MET A 3 -17.46 -18.71 -59.76
C MET A 3 -17.44 -18.54 -58.24
N ARG A 4 -17.71 -19.66 -57.56
CA ARG A 4 -17.43 -19.87 -56.14
C ARG A 4 -15.92 -19.99 -55.95
N ILE A 5 -15.37 -19.19 -55.04
CA ILE A 5 -13.98 -19.32 -54.58
C ILE A 5 -13.96 -20.30 -53.39
N SER A 6 -13.15 -21.34 -53.54
CA SER A 6 -12.94 -22.41 -52.56
C SER A 6 -11.86 -22.01 -51.56
N ASN A 7 -12.21 -21.99 -50.27
CA ASN A 7 -11.27 -21.89 -49.16
C ASN A 7 -10.57 -23.24 -48.94
N LYS A 8 -9.33 -23.39 -49.42
CA LYS A 8 -8.37 -24.37 -48.89
C LYS A 8 -6.97 -24.03 -49.40
N GLN A 9 -6.12 -23.58 -48.46
CA GLN A 9 -4.66 -23.73 -48.37
C GLN A 9 -4.07 -22.48 -47.72
N ARG A 10 -4.00 -22.51 -46.38
CA ARG A 10 -2.98 -21.73 -45.65
C ARG A 10 -1.91 -22.70 -45.20
N LEU A 11 -0.68 -22.30 -45.50
CA LEU A 11 0.57 -22.98 -45.22
C LEU A 11 0.67 -23.38 -43.74
N SER A 12 0.98 -24.65 -43.51
CA SER A 12 1.52 -25.15 -42.24
C SER A 12 3.01 -24.82 -42.19
N LEU A 13 3.39 -23.87 -41.32
CA LEU A 13 4.76 -23.73 -40.83
C LEU A 13 5.01 -24.84 -39.79
N PRO A 14 6.21 -25.45 -39.75
CA PRO A 14 6.55 -26.40 -38.71
C PRO A 14 6.71 -25.64 -37.39
N PHE A 15 5.90 -26.01 -36.39
CA PHE A 15 6.17 -25.65 -35.01
C PHE A 15 7.32 -26.54 -34.54
N ASP A 16 8.45 -25.90 -34.24
CA ASP A 16 9.52 -26.51 -33.46
C ASP A 16 8.93 -26.92 -32.09
N ASN A 17 8.85 -28.23 -31.90
CA ASN A 17 8.81 -28.84 -30.59
C ASN A 17 10.23 -28.74 -30.02
N GLU A 18 10.42 -27.95 -28.98
CA GLU A 18 11.39 -28.12 -27.88
C GLU A 18 11.54 -26.77 -27.18
N ASP A 19 10.62 -26.51 -26.26
CA ASP A 19 10.83 -25.76 -25.01
C ASP A 19 9.51 -25.82 -24.22
N GLU A 20 9.06 -27.05 -23.93
CA GLU A 20 8.26 -27.29 -22.73
C GLU A 20 9.19 -26.97 -21.55
N LEU A 21 9.14 -25.71 -21.11
CA LEU A 21 9.50 -25.35 -19.75
C LEU A 21 8.61 -26.22 -18.85
N ASN A 22 9.20 -27.33 -18.40
CA ASN A 22 8.79 -28.06 -17.22
C ASN A 22 8.73 -27.05 -16.07
N GLU A 23 7.60 -26.36 -15.92
CA GLU A 23 7.09 -26.01 -14.61
C GLU A 23 6.99 -27.35 -13.89
N ALA A 24 8.02 -27.67 -13.10
CA ALA A 24 7.95 -28.76 -12.15
C ALA A 24 6.79 -28.42 -11.21
N GLU A 25 5.60 -28.88 -11.59
CA GLU A 25 4.43 -28.93 -10.74
C GLU A 25 4.85 -29.82 -9.57
N VAL A 26 5.37 -29.19 -8.52
CA VAL A 26 5.78 -29.88 -7.31
C VAL A 26 4.51 -30.52 -6.78
N ASP A 27 4.41 -31.83 -6.97
CA ASP A 27 3.29 -32.66 -6.54
C ASP A 27 3.15 -32.54 -5.02
N ILE A 28 2.36 -31.56 -4.56
CA ILE A 28 2.09 -31.38 -3.13
C ILE A 28 1.25 -32.59 -2.71
N PRO A 29 1.78 -33.48 -1.84
CA PRO A 29 1.07 -34.70 -1.49
C PRO A 29 -0.26 -34.36 -0.80
N LYS A 30 -1.35 -34.90 -1.34
CA LYS A 30 -2.70 -34.72 -0.80
C LYS A 30 -2.81 -35.37 0.59
N GLY A 31 -2.73 -34.55 1.64
CA GLY A 31 -2.96 -34.94 3.04
C GLY A 31 -2.18 -34.07 4.04
N TRP A 32 -2.84 -33.55 5.08
CA TRP A 32 -2.22 -32.60 6.04
C TRP A 32 -0.96 -33.16 6.72
N PHE A 33 -0.98 -34.43 7.12
CA PHE A 33 0.18 -35.11 7.73
C PHE A 33 1.35 -35.29 6.77
N ARG A 34 1.09 -35.66 5.50
CA ARG A 34 2.14 -35.78 4.49
C ARG A 34 2.71 -34.42 4.12
N LYS A 35 1.88 -33.36 4.14
CA LYS A 35 2.32 -31.98 3.94
C LYS A 35 3.26 -31.51 5.05
N ILE A 36 2.96 -31.84 6.32
CA ILE A 36 3.84 -31.53 7.47
C ILE A 36 5.16 -32.30 7.37
N LEU A 37 5.11 -33.60 7.05
CA LEU A 37 6.31 -34.42 6.84
C LEU A 37 7.18 -33.90 5.69
N TYR A 38 6.56 -33.53 4.58
CA TYR A 38 7.23 -32.90 3.44
C TYR A 38 7.92 -31.59 3.84
N TYR A 39 7.24 -30.72 4.59
CA TYR A 39 7.85 -29.50 5.12
C TYR A 39 9.00 -29.77 6.10
N MET A 40 9.01 -30.89 6.82
CA MET A 40 10.15 -31.26 7.68
C MET A 40 11.35 -31.83 6.90
N THR A 41 11.16 -32.27 5.66
CA THR A 41 12.24 -32.81 4.80
C THR A 41 12.88 -31.77 3.86
N ILE A 42 12.27 -30.58 3.72
CA ILE A 42 12.78 -29.49 2.87
C ILE A 42 13.84 -28.66 3.62
N SER A 43 14.77 -28.06 2.88
CA SER A 43 15.73 -27.10 3.43
C SER A 43 15.00 -25.94 4.14
N PRO A 44 15.45 -25.49 5.33
CA PRO A 44 14.85 -24.34 6.02
C PRO A 44 14.77 -23.06 5.17
N SER A 45 15.71 -22.86 4.23
CA SER A 45 15.72 -21.74 3.29
C SER A 45 14.52 -21.77 2.34
N ASP A 46 14.16 -22.96 1.87
CA ASP A 46 13.14 -23.12 0.84
C ASP A 46 11.75 -23.06 1.48
N ILE A 47 11.62 -23.56 2.72
CA ILE A 47 10.41 -23.34 3.53
C ILE A 47 10.19 -21.83 3.74
N GLN A 48 11.25 -21.10 4.10
CA GLN A 48 11.17 -19.66 4.27
C GLN A 48 10.72 -18.97 2.97
N LEU A 49 11.29 -19.36 1.82
CA LEU A 49 10.93 -18.80 0.52
C LEU A 49 9.47 -19.10 0.14
N ILE A 50 9.04 -20.37 0.28
CA ILE A 50 7.65 -20.79 0.03
C ILE A 50 6.69 -20.03 0.93
N LEU A 51 7.02 -19.86 2.21
CA LEU A 51 6.18 -19.09 3.14
C LEU A 51 6.10 -17.62 2.73
N TYR A 52 7.21 -17.00 2.33
CA TYR A 52 7.19 -15.62 1.86
C TYR A 52 6.38 -15.46 0.59
N GLU A 53 6.53 -16.35 -0.38
CA GLU A 53 5.75 -16.34 -1.62
C GLU A 53 4.26 -16.54 -1.34
N GLN A 54 3.90 -17.49 -0.46
CA GLN A 54 2.52 -17.70 -0.04
C GLN A 54 1.94 -16.49 0.70
N ILE A 55 2.74 -15.84 1.56
CA ILE A 55 2.31 -14.63 2.27
C ILE A 55 2.16 -13.47 1.29
N GLU A 56 3.06 -13.30 0.33
CA GLU A 56 3.05 -12.18 -0.60
C GLU A 56 1.98 -12.33 -1.71
N SER A 57 1.69 -13.57 -2.13
CA SER A 57 0.63 -13.88 -3.08
C SER A 57 -0.79 -13.64 -2.53
N ILE A 58 -0.96 -13.61 -1.20
CA ILE A 58 -2.25 -13.29 -0.60
C ILE A 58 -2.57 -11.80 -0.80
N ASN A 59 -3.71 -11.51 -1.42
CA ASN A 59 -4.25 -10.16 -1.46
C ASN A 59 -4.80 -9.75 -0.07
N TRP A 60 -3.91 -9.25 0.78
CA TRP A 60 -4.23 -8.80 2.14
C TRP A 60 -5.29 -7.69 2.19
N ASP A 61 -5.34 -6.83 1.18
CA ASP A 61 -6.30 -5.72 1.14
C ASP A 61 -7.73 -6.19 0.92
N ALA A 62 -7.94 -7.28 0.18
CA ALA A 62 -9.26 -7.91 0.03
C ALA A 62 -9.73 -8.55 1.34
N LYS A 63 -8.81 -9.17 2.08
CA LYS A 63 -9.08 -9.86 3.35
C LYS A 63 -9.06 -8.94 4.58
N ALA A 64 -8.97 -7.63 4.38
CA ALA A 64 -8.85 -6.67 5.49
C ALA A 64 -10.04 -6.72 6.46
N ILE A 65 -11.26 -6.84 5.94
CA ILE A 65 -12.47 -6.88 6.77
C ILE A 65 -12.67 -8.26 7.40
N GLU A 66 -12.43 -9.32 6.65
CA GLU A 66 -12.70 -10.69 7.09
C GLU A 66 -11.65 -11.21 8.08
N ILE A 67 -10.39 -10.77 7.96
CA ILE A 67 -9.28 -11.27 8.78
C ILE A 67 -8.74 -10.20 9.72
N ALA A 68 -8.37 -9.02 9.21
CA ALA A 68 -7.66 -8.02 10.03
C ALA A 68 -8.54 -7.48 11.16
N LYS A 69 -9.82 -7.24 10.89
CA LYS A 69 -10.80 -6.78 11.89
C LYS A 69 -11.00 -7.77 13.04
N PRO A 70 -11.42 -9.03 12.81
CA PRO A 70 -11.60 -9.97 13.93
C PRO A 70 -10.28 -10.28 14.63
N LEU A 71 -9.14 -10.27 13.93
CA LEU A 71 -7.84 -10.45 14.53
C LEU A 71 -7.49 -9.28 15.48
N GLY A 72 -7.70 -8.03 15.06
CA GLY A 72 -7.48 -6.85 15.90
C GLY A 72 -8.40 -6.83 17.12
N ILE A 73 -9.69 -7.10 16.93
CA ILE A 73 -10.66 -7.20 18.04
C ILE A 73 -10.26 -8.34 18.98
N GLY A 74 -9.92 -9.51 18.43
CA GLY A 74 -9.50 -10.68 19.20
C GLY A 74 -8.26 -10.40 20.03
N ALA A 75 -7.27 -9.69 19.48
CA ALA A 75 -6.07 -9.28 20.21
C ALA A 75 -6.39 -8.30 21.35
N THR A 76 -7.26 -7.31 21.12
CA THR A 76 -7.70 -6.38 22.19
C THR A 76 -8.48 -7.11 23.29
N ILE A 77 -9.39 -8.02 22.93
CA ILE A 77 -10.14 -8.85 23.90
C ILE A 77 -9.19 -9.75 24.68
N MET A 78 -8.23 -10.39 24.00
CA MET A 78 -7.23 -11.24 24.65
C MET A 78 -6.40 -10.42 25.65
N PHE A 79 -5.97 -9.22 25.27
CA PHE A 79 -5.26 -8.30 26.18
C PHE A 79 -6.11 -7.97 27.40
N TYR A 80 -7.38 -7.63 27.20
CA TYR A 80 -8.32 -7.35 28.28
C TYR A 80 -8.52 -8.56 29.22
N ILE A 81 -8.73 -9.76 28.68
CA ILE A 81 -8.93 -10.99 29.48
C ILE A 81 -7.67 -11.30 30.30
N LEU A 82 -6.48 -11.21 29.69
CA LEU A 82 -5.21 -11.43 30.39
C LEU A 82 -5.04 -10.43 31.53
N ARG A 83 -5.36 -9.14 31.29
CA ARG A 83 -5.29 -8.10 32.31
C ARG A 83 -6.31 -8.31 33.43
N LEU A 84 -7.55 -8.67 33.08
CA LEU A 84 -8.62 -8.99 34.02
C LEU A 84 -8.23 -10.16 34.92
N LEU A 85 -7.64 -11.21 34.34
CA LEU A 85 -7.18 -12.39 35.07
C LEU A 85 -6.00 -12.04 35.99
N GLN A 86 -5.07 -11.22 35.51
CA GLN A 86 -3.95 -10.74 36.32
C GLN A 86 -4.42 -9.93 37.53
N ASP A 87 -5.29 -8.94 37.31
CA ASP A 87 -5.70 -7.99 38.34
C ASP A 87 -6.70 -8.60 39.34
N ASN A 88 -7.61 -9.48 38.90
CA ASN A 88 -8.66 -10.05 39.77
C ASN A 88 -8.33 -11.42 40.36
N VAL A 89 -7.56 -12.26 39.66
CA VAL A 89 -7.29 -13.64 40.09
C VAL A 89 -5.87 -13.79 40.62
N VAL A 90 -4.88 -13.28 39.91
CA VAL A 90 -3.47 -13.55 40.24
C VAL A 90 -2.96 -12.63 41.35
N ARG A 91 -3.07 -11.31 41.17
CA ARG A 91 -2.54 -10.33 42.14
C ARG A 91 -3.16 -10.44 43.54
N PRO A 92 -4.49 -10.53 43.72
CA PRO A 92 -5.07 -10.58 45.06
C PRO A 92 -4.67 -11.83 45.84
N ASN A 93 -4.61 -12.98 45.15
CA ASN A 93 -4.16 -14.24 45.74
C ASN A 93 -2.66 -14.22 46.04
N TYR A 94 -1.86 -13.62 45.18
CA TYR A 94 -0.43 -13.39 45.41
C TYR A 94 -0.17 -12.51 46.65
N TYR A 95 -0.88 -11.39 46.78
CA TYR A 95 -0.72 -10.48 47.93
C TYR A 95 -1.23 -11.08 49.24
N LYS A 96 -2.34 -11.83 49.21
CA LYS A 96 -2.85 -12.53 50.38
C LYS A 96 -1.81 -13.53 50.93
N GLU A 97 -1.18 -14.27 50.03
CA GLU A 97 -0.14 -15.24 50.38
C GLU A 97 1.17 -14.56 50.84
N TYR A 98 1.59 -13.47 50.17
CA TYR A 98 2.77 -12.71 50.55
C TYR A 98 2.63 -12.05 51.93
N ARG A 99 1.45 -11.49 52.24
CA ARG A 99 1.14 -10.94 53.57
C ARG A 99 1.21 -12.01 54.66
N ASN A 100 0.72 -13.22 54.38
CA ASN A 100 0.81 -14.34 55.31
C ASN A 100 2.26 -14.81 55.53
N ARG A 101 3.13 -14.72 54.51
CA ARG A 101 4.55 -15.09 54.63
C ARG A 101 5.41 -14.11 55.44
N ASN A 102 4.97 -12.85 55.55
CA ASN A 102 5.55 -11.85 56.45
C ASN A 102 4.93 -11.88 57.85
N ALA A 103 3.91 -12.73 58.08
CA ALA A 103 3.53 -13.10 59.43
C ALA A 103 4.67 -13.94 60.05
N PHE A 104 4.79 -13.86 61.37
CA PHE A 104 5.90 -14.45 62.12
C PHE A 104 6.05 -15.95 61.84
N ASP A 105 7.06 -16.32 61.05
CA ASP A 105 7.32 -17.68 60.62
C ASP A 105 8.29 -18.36 61.58
N LEU A 106 7.75 -19.24 62.44
CA LEU A 106 8.50 -20.03 63.42
C LEU A 106 9.59 -20.88 62.76
N SER A 107 9.46 -21.22 61.47
CA SER A 107 10.43 -22.04 60.74
C SER A 107 11.72 -21.29 60.33
N LYS A 108 11.76 -19.95 60.44
CA LYS A 108 12.93 -19.14 60.08
C LYS A 108 13.83 -18.80 61.27
N SER A 109 13.30 -18.81 62.48
CA SER A 109 14.08 -18.50 63.69
C SER A 109 14.79 -19.74 64.24
N GLN A 110 16.09 -19.65 64.41
CA GLN A 110 16.91 -20.75 64.92
C GLN A 110 16.70 -20.99 66.41
N THR A 111 16.43 -19.93 67.17
CA THR A 111 16.16 -19.98 68.63
C THR A 111 14.81 -20.60 68.97
N LEU A 112 13.82 -20.49 68.08
CA LEU A 112 12.47 -21.05 68.31
C LEU A 112 12.39 -22.53 67.91
N LYS A 113 13.27 -23.01 67.03
CA LYS A 113 13.40 -24.44 66.67
C LYS A 113 13.99 -25.30 67.78
N GLU A 114 14.72 -24.69 68.72
CA GLU A 114 15.27 -25.40 69.89
C GLU A 114 14.18 -25.77 70.91
N MET A 115 12.94 -25.27 70.74
CA MET A 115 11.82 -25.53 71.64
C MET A 115 10.98 -26.74 71.18
N PRO A 116 11.00 -27.88 71.89
CA PRO A 116 10.44 -29.15 71.41
C PRO A 116 8.91 -29.17 71.28
N TYR A 117 8.21 -28.24 71.92
CA TYR A 117 6.75 -28.12 71.83
C TYR A 117 6.27 -27.34 70.60
N LEU A 118 7.16 -26.60 69.92
CA LEU A 118 6.82 -25.82 68.72
C LEU A 118 6.96 -26.64 67.43
N ASP A 119 7.73 -27.73 67.45
CA ASP A 119 7.95 -28.61 66.28
C ASP A 119 6.66 -29.21 65.72
N GLN A 120 5.65 -29.43 66.56
CA GLN A 120 4.33 -29.93 66.15
C GLN A 120 3.61 -28.98 65.17
N TYR A 121 3.95 -27.69 65.19
CA TYR A 121 3.29 -26.65 64.38
C TYR A 121 4.04 -26.30 63.09
N VAL A 122 5.28 -26.77 62.92
CA VAL A 122 6.16 -26.35 61.81
C VAL A 122 5.92 -27.15 60.52
N SER A 123 5.46 -28.40 60.59
CA SER A 123 5.67 -29.35 59.48
C SER A 123 4.52 -29.48 58.45
N SER A 124 3.26 -29.17 58.79
CA SER A 124 2.11 -29.63 57.97
C SER A 124 1.54 -28.62 56.97
N LYS A 125 1.62 -27.31 57.21
CA LYS A 125 0.98 -26.29 56.33
C LYS A 125 1.94 -25.57 55.37
N ILE A 126 3.21 -25.43 55.75
CA ILE A 126 4.21 -24.61 55.04
C ILE A 126 4.54 -25.17 53.63
N CYS A 127 4.49 -26.48 53.42
CA CYS A 127 4.87 -27.11 52.15
C CYS A 127 3.80 -26.91 51.04
N VAL A 128 2.52 -26.86 51.40
CA VAL A 128 1.41 -26.67 50.44
C VAL A 128 1.34 -25.21 49.98
N GLU A 129 1.49 -24.27 50.90
CA GLU A 129 1.53 -22.81 50.65
C GLU A 129 2.70 -22.43 49.71
N ARG A 130 3.89 -23.05 49.90
CA ARG A 130 5.05 -22.81 49.03
C ARG A 130 4.83 -23.25 47.57
N LYS A 131 4.14 -24.38 47.34
CA LYS A 131 3.82 -24.87 45.99
C LYS A 131 2.76 -24.01 45.30
N GLN A 132 1.74 -23.56 46.04
CA GLN A 132 0.69 -22.68 45.51
C GLN A 132 1.25 -21.29 45.16
N TYR A 133 2.13 -20.74 46.00
CA TYR A 133 2.82 -19.48 45.71
C TYR A 133 3.69 -19.57 44.44
N ALA A 134 4.49 -20.63 44.31
CA ALA A 134 5.32 -20.84 43.13
C ALA A 134 4.48 -20.89 41.85
N TRP A 135 3.32 -21.57 41.90
CA TRP A 135 2.37 -21.64 40.80
C TRP A 135 1.82 -20.27 40.39
N TYR A 136 1.33 -19.45 41.33
CA TYR A 136 0.84 -18.10 41.02
C TYR A 136 1.93 -17.17 40.49
N SER A 137 3.15 -17.27 41.01
CA SER A 137 4.30 -16.51 40.52
C SER A 137 4.67 -16.89 39.08
N THR A 138 4.62 -18.19 38.74
CA THR A 138 4.86 -18.66 37.37
C THR A 138 3.77 -18.19 36.42
N ILE A 139 2.50 -18.23 36.84
CA ILE A 139 1.37 -17.72 36.06
C ILE A 139 1.49 -16.22 35.81
N ASP A 140 1.78 -15.41 36.83
CA ASP A 140 1.96 -13.96 36.65
C ASP A 140 3.09 -13.66 35.66
N THR A 141 4.20 -14.38 35.77
CA THR A 141 5.34 -14.23 34.84
C THR A 141 4.94 -14.59 33.41
N SER A 142 4.17 -15.66 33.22
CA SER A 142 3.68 -16.08 31.90
C SER A 142 2.72 -15.05 31.30
N ILE A 143 1.79 -14.52 32.09
CA ILE A 143 0.86 -13.47 31.65
C ILE A 143 1.61 -12.20 31.29
N ASN A 144 2.55 -11.76 32.12
CA ASN A 144 3.39 -10.59 31.82
C ASN A 144 4.19 -10.76 30.52
N CYS A 145 4.72 -11.96 30.27
CA CYS A 145 5.40 -12.28 29.02
C CYS A 145 4.44 -12.17 27.82
N MET A 146 3.23 -12.74 27.90
CA MET A 146 2.23 -12.62 26.84
C MET A 146 1.78 -11.18 26.59
N LEU A 147 1.53 -10.41 27.66
CA LEU A 147 1.17 -8.99 27.56
C LEU A 147 2.30 -8.18 26.89
N PHE A 148 3.55 -8.46 27.26
CA PHE A 148 4.71 -7.80 26.65
C PHE A 148 4.81 -8.10 25.15
N VAL A 149 4.61 -9.36 24.75
CA VAL A 149 4.57 -9.74 23.32
C VAL A 149 3.45 -9.02 22.58
N LEU A 150 2.25 -8.93 23.17
CA LEU A 150 1.12 -8.19 22.57
C LEU A 150 1.44 -6.69 22.40
N ILE A 151 2.10 -6.08 23.37
CA ILE A 151 2.56 -4.68 23.27
C ILE A 151 3.60 -4.52 22.17
N LEU A 152 4.57 -5.43 22.04
CA LEU A 152 5.54 -5.36 20.96
C LEU A 152 4.88 -5.48 19.58
N ILE A 153 3.87 -6.35 19.45
CA ILE A 153 3.08 -6.48 18.23
C ILE A 153 2.36 -5.16 17.93
N ASP A 154 1.71 -4.56 18.92
CA ASP A 154 1.00 -3.28 18.79
C ASP A 154 1.93 -2.14 18.36
N VAL A 155 3.07 -2.00 19.03
CA VAL A 155 4.09 -0.99 18.70
C VAL A 155 4.58 -1.19 17.27
N LYS A 156 4.83 -2.44 16.84
CA LYS A 156 5.24 -2.74 15.47
C LYS A 156 4.17 -2.34 14.46
N ILE A 157 2.91 -2.69 14.69
CA ILE A 157 1.78 -2.34 13.79
C ILE A 157 1.64 -0.83 13.70
N SER A 158 1.63 -0.14 14.85
CA SER A 158 1.52 1.31 14.95
C SER A 158 2.67 2.01 14.23
N PHE A 159 3.90 1.52 14.41
CA PHE A 159 5.06 2.05 13.72
C PHE A 159 4.97 1.86 12.20
N THR A 160 4.63 0.65 11.74
CA THR A 160 4.48 0.36 10.31
C THR A 160 3.40 1.21 9.66
N TYR A 161 2.25 1.39 10.31
CA TYR A 161 1.16 2.23 9.82
C TYR A 161 1.55 3.72 9.74
N LEU A 162 2.19 4.24 10.78
CA LEU A 162 2.51 5.68 10.87
C LEU A 162 3.71 6.08 10.02
N PHE A 163 4.71 5.21 9.84
CA PHE A 163 6.02 5.60 9.29
C PHE A 163 6.53 4.78 8.11
N GLN A 164 5.97 3.61 7.79
CA GLN A 164 6.60 2.72 6.80
C GLN A 164 5.87 2.66 5.45
N GLN A 165 4.60 3.07 5.40
CA GLN A 165 3.76 2.89 4.20
C GLN A 165 3.76 4.12 3.30
N PHE A 166 4.89 4.36 2.65
CA PHE A 166 5.03 5.37 1.60
C PHE A 166 5.14 4.71 0.22
N ARG A 167 4.45 5.31 -0.76
CA ARG A 167 4.64 4.99 -2.17
C ARG A 167 5.26 6.20 -2.86
N THR A 168 6.39 5.98 -3.51
CA THR A 168 7.07 6.99 -4.31
C THR A 168 6.42 7.06 -5.69
N TYR A 169 6.05 8.26 -6.12
CA TYR A 169 5.56 8.55 -7.46
C TYR A 169 6.53 9.50 -8.15
N SER A 170 6.88 9.23 -9.39
CA SER A 170 7.75 10.11 -10.19
C SER A 170 6.91 10.88 -11.21
N ILE A 171 7.07 12.20 -11.23
CA ILE A 171 6.36 13.15 -12.09
C ILE A 171 7.41 13.79 -13.00
N PHE A 172 7.27 13.59 -14.32
CA PHE A 172 8.29 13.98 -15.30
C PHE A 172 7.93 15.23 -16.11
N ASN A 173 6.64 15.42 -16.42
CA ASN A 173 6.21 16.37 -17.45
C ASN A 173 5.50 17.62 -16.92
N ASN A 174 5.27 17.71 -15.61
CA ASN A 174 4.64 18.87 -15.00
C ASN A 174 5.38 19.29 -13.73
N GLU A 175 5.53 20.60 -13.57
CA GLU A 175 5.92 21.21 -12.32
C GLU A 175 4.67 21.31 -11.44
N PRO A 176 4.64 20.66 -10.27
CA PRO A 176 3.46 20.65 -9.43
C PRO A 176 3.16 22.07 -8.93
N SER A 177 1.93 22.53 -9.15
CA SER A 177 1.47 23.87 -8.76
C SER A 177 1.31 24.06 -7.25
N LYS A 178 1.27 22.95 -6.48
CA LYS A 178 1.11 22.96 -5.03
C LYS A 178 2.37 22.43 -4.36
N ASN A 179 2.82 23.15 -3.34
CA ASN A 179 3.92 22.72 -2.49
C ASN A 179 3.42 21.69 -1.48
N SER A 180 3.91 20.45 -1.59
CA SER A 180 3.75 19.41 -0.57
C SER A 180 5.10 19.19 0.14
N PRO A 181 5.12 18.97 1.47
CA PRO A 181 6.35 18.62 2.19
C PRO A 181 6.95 17.28 1.73
N ASN A 182 6.18 16.44 1.04
CA ASN A 182 6.62 15.14 0.53
C ASN A 182 7.18 15.20 -0.90
N LEU A 183 7.27 16.40 -1.49
CA LEU A 183 7.74 16.64 -2.84
C LEU A 183 9.24 16.94 -2.85
N THR A 184 10.01 16.17 -3.61
CA THR A 184 11.46 16.35 -3.78
C THR A 184 11.81 16.50 -5.26
N LYS A 185 12.53 17.57 -5.61
CA LYS A 185 13.05 17.78 -6.97
C LYS A 185 14.33 16.96 -7.14
N CYS A 186 14.39 16.15 -8.19
CA CYS A 186 15.50 15.26 -8.47
C CYS A 186 16.08 15.54 -9.86
N SER A 187 17.40 15.33 -9.99
CA SER A 187 18.10 15.41 -11.28
C SER A 187 17.77 14.18 -12.13
N LEU A 188 17.66 14.31 -13.45
CA LEU A 188 17.36 13.14 -14.30
C LEU A 188 18.46 12.07 -14.25
N ASP A 189 19.71 12.49 -14.00
CA ASP A 189 20.87 11.59 -13.88
C ASP A 189 20.77 10.67 -12.65
N ASP A 190 20.06 11.10 -11.60
CA ASP A 190 19.78 10.29 -10.41
C ASP A 190 18.81 9.13 -10.66
N LEU A 191 18.04 9.14 -11.76
CA LEU A 191 17.12 8.05 -12.08
C LEU A 191 17.87 6.71 -12.26
N SER A 192 19.09 6.77 -12.79
CA SER A 192 19.98 5.61 -12.94
C SER A 192 20.50 5.06 -11.60
N LYS A 193 20.64 5.92 -10.59
CA LYS A 193 21.19 5.57 -9.26
C LYS A 193 20.10 5.28 -8.22
N SER A 194 18.91 5.85 -8.38
CA SER A 194 17.77 5.75 -7.45
C SER A 194 17.27 4.32 -7.28
N TYR A 195 17.33 3.49 -8.33
CA TYR A 195 16.88 2.09 -8.27
C TYR A 195 17.63 1.27 -7.20
N TYR A 196 18.92 1.55 -6.99
CA TYR A 196 19.72 0.92 -5.94
C TYR A 196 19.45 1.50 -4.54
N LYS A 197 19.01 2.76 -4.46
CA LYS A 197 18.71 3.46 -3.19
C LYS A 197 17.41 2.96 -2.55
N ASP A 198 16.41 2.57 -3.35
CA ASP A 198 15.15 2.03 -2.81
C ASP A 198 15.28 0.58 -2.32
N MET A 199 16.23 -0.20 -2.84
CA MET A 199 16.51 -1.56 -2.33
C MET A 199 17.23 -1.53 -0.97
N SER A 200 18.05 -0.51 -0.71
CA SER A 200 18.80 -0.33 0.55
C SER A 200 18.01 0.40 1.67
N ARG A 201 16.85 0.98 1.34
CA ARG A 201 15.92 1.64 2.28
C ARG A 201 15.06 0.68 3.11
N LYS A 202 15.16 -0.65 2.90
CA LYS A 202 14.45 -1.65 3.71
C LYS A 202 15.02 -1.83 5.13
N ASN A 203 16.17 -1.25 5.45
CA ASN A 203 16.82 -1.42 6.76
C ASN A 203 16.59 -0.21 7.68
N ILE A 204 16.00 -0.44 8.86
CA ILE A 204 15.60 0.62 9.82
C ILE A 204 16.81 1.47 10.27
N TRP A 205 17.99 0.85 10.35
CA TRP A 205 19.24 1.52 10.67
C TRP A 205 19.71 2.51 9.61
N SER A 206 19.42 2.28 8.32
CA SER A 206 19.77 3.24 7.26
C SER A 206 18.85 4.46 7.31
N MET A 207 17.57 4.28 7.65
CA MET A 207 16.60 5.36 7.83
C MET A 207 16.92 6.22 9.07
N LEU A 208 17.30 5.60 10.19
CA LEU A 208 17.72 6.32 11.40
C LEU A 208 19.05 7.05 11.19
N LYS A 209 20.01 6.40 10.52
CA LYS A 209 21.29 7.03 10.14
C LYS A 209 21.06 8.24 9.24
N TYR A 210 20.14 8.15 8.27
CA TYR A 210 19.75 9.27 7.42
C TYR A 210 19.18 10.44 8.25
N PHE A 211 18.25 10.16 9.16
CA PHE A 211 17.61 11.20 9.96
C PHE A 211 18.56 11.89 10.95
N ILE A 212 19.57 11.16 11.46
CA ILE A 212 20.55 11.68 12.42
C ILE A 212 21.74 12.36 11.70
N PHE A 213 22.24 11.80 10.60
CA PHE A 213 23.46 12.28 9.93
C PHE A 213 23.20 13.24 8.76
N GLU A 214 22.02 13.24 8.15
CA GLU A 214 21.76 14.09 6.97
C GLU A 214 21.27 15.50 7.34
N LYS A 215 20.86 15.71 8.61
CA LYS A 215 20.53 17.06 9.10
C LYS A 215 21.76 17.98 9.22
N THR A 216 22.97 17.42 9.08
CA THR A 216 24.25 18.14 9.10
C THR A 216 24.81 18.48 7.72
N ASN A 217 24.27 17.89 6.64
CA ASN A 217 24.69 18.18 5.26
C ASN A 217 23.55 18.85 4.49
N GLY A 218 22.95 19.87 5.11
CA GLY A 218 22.05 20.81 4.47
C GLY A 218 22.81 21.83 3.60
N GLU A 219 23.74 21.36 2.79
CA GLU A 219 24.28 22.12 1.67
C GLU A 219 23.72 21.52 0.41
N VAL A 220 22.65 22.17 -0.04
CA VAL A 220 22.33 22.47 -1.43
C VAL A 220 23.53 22.16 -2.34
N LEU A 221 23.61 20.92 -2.83
CA LEU A 221 24.44 20.60 -3.98
C LEU A 221 23.68 21.10 -5.20
N ASP A 222 23.78 22.43 -5.39
CA ASP A 222 23.66 23.13 -6.66
C ASP A 222 24.79 22.65 -7.59
N HIS A 223 24.84 21.35 -7.87
CA HIS A 223 25.55 20.90 -9.05
C HIS A 223 24.68 21.28 -10.23
N GLU A 224 25.13 22.33 -10.93
CA GLU A 224 24.73 22.78 -12.26
C GLU A 224 23.96 21.71 -13.00
N LEU A 225 22.65 21.86 -12.85
CA LEU A 225 21.65 20.89 -13.14
C LEU A 225 21.48 20.92 -14.66
N SER A 226 22.02 19.91 -15.35
CA SER A 226 21.59 19.50 -16.69
C SER A 226 20.08 19.75 -16.79
N GLY A 227 19.65 20.58 -17.74
CA GLY A 227 18.38 21.33 -17.72
C GLY A 227 17.07 20.52 -17.73
N LYS A 228 17.10 19.25 -17.33
CA LYS A 228 15.96 18.34 -17.20
C LYS A 228 15.88 17.81 -15.76
N HIS A 229 14.75 18.05 -15.11
CA HIS A 229 14.47 17.60 -13.74
C HIS A 229 13.20 16.77 -13.71
N PHE A 230 13.07 15.93 -12.70
CA PHE A 230 11.81 15.26 -12.39
C PHE A 230 11.48 15.44 -10.91
N TYR A 231 10.20 15.40 -10.59
CA TYR A 231 9.71 15.51 -9.23
C TYR A 231 9.38 14.13 -8.69
N THR A 232 9.79 13.84 -7.45
CA THR A 232 9.41 12.64 -6.72
C THR A 232 8.47 13.01 -5.59
N LEU A 233 7.38 12.27 -5.44
CA LEU A 233 6.36 12.48 -4.43
C LEU A 233 6.21 11.22 -3.57
N ASN A 234 6.56 11.32 -2.29
CA ASN A 234 6.42 10.21 -1.34
C ASN A 234 5.04 10.26 -0.67
N LYS A 235 4.05 9.63 -1.30
CA LYS A 235 2.68 9.62 -0.80
C LYS A 235 2.52 8.59 0.32
N TRP A 236 1.98 9.02 1.47
CA TRP A 236 1.53 8.10 2.51
C TRP A 236 0.29 7.32 2.05
N LYS A 237 0.42 6.01 1.90
CA LYS A 237 -0.66 5.12 1.43
C LYS A 237 -0.65 3.83 2.24
N PRO A 238 -1.29 3.85 3.42
CA PRO A 238 -1.40 2.63 4.21
C PRO A 238 -2.26 1.58 3.54
N THR A 239 -1.96 0.30 3.77
CA THR A 239 -2.78 -0.80 3.25
C THR A 239 -4.10 -0.87 4.00
N LYS A 240 -5.17 -1.35 3.36
CA LYS A 240 -6.47 -1.50 4.03
C LYS A 240 -6.35 -2.46 5.20
N PHE A 241 -5.57 -3.53 5.04
CA PHE A 241 -5.33 -4.52 6.09
C PHE A 241 -4.71 -3.88 7.34
N THR A 242 -3.60 -3.17 7.19
CA THR A 242 -2.90 -2.55 8.33
C THR A 242 -3.71 -1.43 8.96
N THR A 243 -4.48 -0.68 8.17
CA THR A 243 -5.38 0.37 8.68
C THR A 243 -6.46 -0.24 9.58
N GLN A 244 -7.13 -1.30 9.13
CA GLN A 244 -8.16 -1.97 9.94
C GLN A 244 -7.54 -2.54 11.22
N LEU A 245 -6.37 -3.16 11.11
CA LEU A 245 -5.68 -3.75 12.26
C LEU A 245 -5.29 -2.68 13.29
N PHE A 246 -4.73 -1.54 12.86
CA PHE A 246 -4.40 -0.40 13.74
C PHE A 246 -5.64 0.21 14.41
N VAL A 247 -6.77 0.27 13.71
CA VAL A 247 -8.00 0.85 14.27
C VAL A 247 -8.60 -0.04 15.36
N TYR A 248 -8.66 -1.36 15.14
CA TYR A 248 -9.26 -2.29 16.12
C TYR A 248 -8.28 -2.72 17.22
N PHE A 249 -6.99 -2.80 16.92
CA PHE A 249 -5.90 -2.98 17.88
C PHE A 249 -5.19 -1.64 18.09
N ASN A 250 -5.91 -0.72 18.75
CA ASN A 250 -5.46 0.66 18.93
C ASN A 250 -4.46 0.77 20.10
N PRO A 251 -3.28 1.37 19.89
CA PRO A 251 -2.25 1.54 20.92
C PRO A 251 -2.74 2.32 22.15
N THR A 252 -3.66 3.26 21.95
CA THR A 252 -4.24 4.04 23.05
C THR A 252 -5.07 3.16 23.98
N THR A 253 -5.89 2.28 23.43
CA THR A 253 -6.73 1.36 24.21
C THR A 253 -5.86 0.41 25.03
N ILE A 254 -4.79 -0.11 24.42
CA ILE A 254 -3.82 -0.98 25.10
C ILE A 254 -3.09 -0.21 26.19
N GLY A 255 -2.68 1.03 25.93
CA GLY A 255 -2.11 1.93 26.93
C GLY A 255 -3.03 2.11 28.13
N PHE A 256 -4.31 2.39 27.90
CA PHE A 256 -5.31 2.50 28.98
C PHE A 256 -5.48 1.21 29.77
N LEU A 257 -5.57 0.06 29.08
CA LEU A 257 -5.70 -1.23 29.76
C LEU A 257 -4.43 -1.61 30.55
N TRP A 258 -3.26 -1.14 30.11
CA TRP A 258 -2.02 -1.32 30.84
C TRP A 258 -2.04 -0.53 32.15
N ILE A 259 -2.42 0.74 32.09
CA ILE A 259 -2.54 1.65 33.23
C ILE A 259 -3.97 1.57 33.78
N SER A 260 -4.27 0.43 34.40
CA SER A 260 -5.59 0.07 34.96
C SER A 260 -6.11 1.07 36.00
N ASP A 261 -5.21 1.74 36.74
CA ASP A 261 -5.58 2.69 37.79
C ASP A 261 -5.65 4.12 37.25
N VAL A 262 -6.85 4.72 37.33
CA VAL A 262 -7.07 6.15 37.07
C VAL A 262 -6.19 6.95 38.03
N SER A 263 -5.10 7.47 37.49
CA SER A 263 -4.05 8.18 38.21
C SER A 263 -3.50 9.27 37.31
N PHE A 264 -2.61 10.13 37.80
CA PHE A 264 -1.94 11.10 36.94
C PHE A 264 -1.25 10.47 35.71
N ARG A 265 -0.94 9.16 35.76
CA ARG A 265 -0.39 8.40 34.64
C ARG A 265 -1.39 8.17 33.51
N THR A 266 -2.70 8.16 33.75
CA THR A 266 -3.68 8.02 32.65
C THR A 266 -3.77 9.30 31.81
N PHE A 267 -3.43 10.46 32.37
CA PHE A 267 -3.33 11.72 31.63
C PHE A 267 -2.26 11.64 30.52
N SER A 268 -1.12 10.97 30.74
CA SER A 268 -0.10 10.83 29.70
C SER A 268 -0.59 10.01 28.51
N ILE A 269 -1.46 9.02 28.72
CA ILE A 269 -2.10 8.24 27.64
C ILE A 269 -3.09 9.11 26.86
N VAL A 270 -3.87 9.94 27.55
CA VAL A 270 -4.78 10.90 26.89
C VAL A 270 -4.00 11.85 25.98
N VAL A 271 -2.89 12.41 26.49
CA VAL A 271 -2.00 13.29 25.71
C VAL A 271 -1.40 12.54 24.52
N LEU A 272 -0.95 11.31 24.71
CA LEU A 272 -0.42 10.46 23.65
C LEU A 272 -1.48 10.19 22.56
N ASN A 273 -2.72 9.88 22.95
CA ASN A 273 -3.83 9.72 22.02
C ASN A 273 -4.10 10.99 21.21
N TRP A 274 -4.09 12.15 21.88
CA TRP A 274 -4.25 13.44 21.22
C TRP A 274 -3.14 13.68 20.18
N ILE A 275 -1.88 13.39 20.54
CA ILE A 275 -0.74 13.51 19.62
C ILE A 275 -0.90 12.56 18.42
N ILE A 276 -1.25 11.29 18.64
CA ILE A 276 -1.45 10.31 17.57
C ILE A 276 -2.58 10.76 16.64
N LEU A 277 -3.73 11.16 17.18
CA LEU A 277 -4.86 11.61 16.38
C LEU A 277 -4.53 12.87 15.58
N ASN A 278 -3.90 13.86 16.22
CA ASN A 278 -3.47 15.08 15.54
C ASN A 278 -2.48 14.76 14.40
N PHE A 279 -1.53 13.86 14.64
CA PHE A 279 -0.58 13.43 13.62
C PHE A 279 -1.27 12.70 12.46
N VAL A 280 -2.19 11.78 12.74
CA VAL A 280 -2.91 11.02 11.70
C VAL A 280 -3.84 11.92 10.88
N ILE A 281 -4.58 12.82 11.52
CA ILE A 281 -5.56 13.67 10.83
C ILE A 281 -4.86 14.84 10.12
N VAL A 282 -4.11 15.66 10.85
CA VAL A 282 -3.55 16.91 10.32
C VAL A 282 -2.27 16.65 9.52
N LYS A 283 -1.34 15.85 10.06
CA LYS A 283 -0.04 15.66 9.36
C LYS A 283 -0.07 14.61 8.26
N ARG A 284 -0.97 13.61 8.35
CA ARG A 284 -1.03 12.54 7.35
C ARG A 284 -2.21 12.69 6.40
N TYR A 285 -3.43 12.78 6.91
CA TYR A 285 -4.62 12.78 6.05
C TYR A 285 -4.73 14.05 5.20
N GLU A 286 -4.51 15.23 5.78
CA GLU A 286 -4.53 16.50 5.03
C GLU A 286 -3.43 16.53 3.94
N VAL A 287 -2.19 16.18 4.30
CA VAL A 287 -1.08 16.11 3.34
C VAL A 287 -1.35 15.09 2.24
N LYS A 288 -1.95 13.94 2.58
CA LYS A 288 -2.35 12.93 1.60
C LYS A 288 -3.36 13.47 0.58
N LEU A 289 -4.31 14.32 0.99
CA LEU A 289 -5.27 14.94 0.08
C LEU A 289 -4.58 15.91 -0.89
N VAL A 290 -3.61 16.68 -0.39
CA VAL A 290 -2.78 17.54 -1.24
C VAL A 290 -1.98 16.71 -2.23
N ASP A 291 -1.30 15.65 -1.76
CA ASP A 291 -0.54 14.70 -2.59
C ASP A 291 -1.42 14.04 -3.65
N GLU A 292 -2.66 13.66 -3.31
CA GLU A 292 -3.63 13.11 -4.26
C GLU A 292 -4.02 14.13 -5.33
N SER A 293 -4.23 15.39 -4.96
CA SER A 293 -4.54 16.43 -5.93
C SER A 293 -3.39 16.68 -6.91
N ILE A 294 -2.14 16.61 -6.44
CA ILE A 294 -0.93 16.75 -7.28
C ILE A 294 -0.80 15.59 -8.26
N ILE A 295 -1.02 14.35 -7.80
CA ILE A 295 -0.99 13.18 -8.68
C ILE A 295 -2.09 13.28 -9.74
N LEU A 296 -3.32 13.65 -9.34
CA LEU A 296 -4.43 13.78 -10.26
C LEU A 296 -4.16 14.85 -11.33
N SER A 297 -3.68 16.03 -10.93
CA SER A 297 -3.32 17.07 -11.90
C SER A 297 -2.22 16.57 -12.85
N ALA A 298 -1.15 15.97 -12.32
CA ALA A 298 -0.08 15.42 -13.14
C ALA A 298 -0.56 14.34 -14.12
N THR A 299 -1.51 13.47 -13.71
CA THR A 299 -2.09 12.45 -14.60
C THR A 299 -2.97 13.05 -15.68
N ILE A 300 -3.75 14.09 -15.36
CA ILE A 300 -4.59 14.78 -16.34
C ILE A 300 -3.71 15.47 -17.37
N ASP A 301 -2.64 16.14 -16.94
CA ASP A 301 -1.70 16.80 -17.83
C ASP A 301 -0.97 15.79 -18.73
N ASP A 302 -0.58 14.64 -18.18
CA ASP A 302 0.03 13.56 -18.94
C ASP A 302 -0.94 12.97 -19.98
N MET A 303 -2.21 12.77 -19.61
CA MET A 303 -3.25 12.33 -20.54
C MET A 303 -3.49 13.38 -21.63
N GLN A 304 -3.52 14.66 -21.27
CA GLN A 304 -3.73 15.74 -22.22
C GLN A 304 -2.60 15.79 -23.26
N LYS A 305 -1.33 15.78 -22.81
CA LYS A 305 -0.15 15.83 -23.68
C LYS A 305 0.03 14.57 -24.53
N LYS A 306 -0.22 13.38 -23.97
CA LYS A 306 0.07 12.11 -24.66
C LYS A 306 -1.08 11.58 -25.51
N ILE A 307 -2.32 11.93 -25.17
CA ILE A 307 -3.52 11.33 -25.80
C ILE A 307 -4.35 12.41 -26.48
N ILE A 308 -4.73 13.46 -25.76
CA ILE A 308 -5.72 14.44 -26.25
C ILE A 308 -5.10 15.32 -27.35
N GLU A 309 -4.02 16.03 -27.04
CA GLU A 309 -3.32 16.91 -28.00
C GLU A 309 -2.97 16.21 -29.32
N PRO A 310 -2.33 15.02 -29.34
CA PRO A 310 -2.00 14.36 -30.61
C PRO A 310 -3.23 13.81 -31.35
N THR A 311 -4.37 13.61 -30.68
CA THR A 311 -5.60 13.16 -31.34
C THR A 311 -6.38 14.34 -31.93
N VAL A 312 -6.39 15.48 -31.22
CA VAL A 312 -7.11 16.70 -31.63
C VAL A 312 -6.31 17.53 -32.63
N ASN A 313 -4.98 17.57 -32.52
CA ASN A 313 -4.11 18.36 -33.41
C ASN A 313 -3.63 17.59 -34.64
N LYS A 314 -4.32 16.53 -35.08
CA LYS A 314 -4.02 15.92 -36.39
C LYS A 314 -4.37 16.94 -37.46
N ILE A 315 -3.35 17.52 -38.08
CA ILE A 315 -3.52 18.40 -39.24
C ILE A 315 -3.99 17.51 -40.38
N PHE A 316 -5.23 17.69 -40.80
CA PHE A 316 -5.73 17.05 -42.02
C PHE A 316 -5.39 17.96 -43.20
N GLN A 317 -5.11 17.34 -44.35
CA GLN A 317 -4.91 18.07 -45.60
C GLN A 317 -6.03 17.66 -46.55
N ASN A 318 -6.81 18.63 -47.00
CA ASN A 318 -7.73 18.43 -48.11
C ASN A 318 -6.93 18.40 -49.41
N VAL A 319 -7.31 17.51 -50.32
CA VAL A 319 -6.69 17.42 -51.65
C VAL A 319 -7.68 17.98 -52.65
N MET A 320 -7.32 19.07 -53.31
CA MET A 320 -8.04 19.58 -54.48
C MET A 320 -7.44 18.94 -55.72
N ILE A 321 -8.24 18.15 -56.43
CA ILE A 321 -7.85 17.48 -57.67
C ILE A 321 -8.60 18.15 -58.80
N ASP A 322 -7.87 18.69 -59.77
CA ASP A 322 -8.47 19.21 -60.99
C ASP A 322 -8.98 18.05 -61.86
N ALA A 323 -10.27 18.08 -62.21
CA ALA A 323 -10.92 17.07 -63.05
C ALA A 323 -10.87 17.41 -64.54
N THR A 324 -10.29 18.56 -64.93
CA THR A 324 -10.22 18.96 -66.34
C THR A 324 -9.12 18.19 -67.10
N ASN A 325 -9.48 17.65 -68.26
CA ASN A 325 -8.64 16.74 -69.06
C ASN A 325 -7.51 17.45 -69.85
N HIS A 326 -6.92 18.52 -69.31
CA HIS A 326 -5.90 19.32 -69.96
C HIS A 326 -4.50 18.95 -69.48
N LYS A 327 -3.79 18.10 -70.25
CA LYS A 327 -2.35 17.78 -70.32
C LYS A 327 -1.47 17.63 -69.05
N LEU A 328 -1.83 18.12 -67.87
CA LEU A 328 -1.14 17.91 -66.60
C LEU A 328 -2.15 17.90 -65.44
N PRO A 329 -2.30 16.79 -64.69
CA PRO A 329 -3.16 16.78 -63.50
C PRO A 329 -2.58 17.68 -62.42
N TYR A 330 -3.35 18.67 -61.97
CA TYR A 330 -2.99 19.56 -60.86
C TYR A 330 -3.64 19.06 -59.56
N ALA A 331 -2.81 18.76 -58.57
CA ALA A 331 -3.24 18.41 -57.22
C ALA A 331 -2.64 19.42 -56.23
N LYS A 332 -3.50 20.08 -55.45
CA LYS A 332 -3.09 21.04 -54.41
C LYS A 332 -3.57 20.54 -53.05
N PHE A 333 -2.65 20.50 -52.09
CA PHE A 333 -2.95 20.16 -50.71
C PHE A 333 -3.22 21.45 -49.92
N GLU A 334 -4.40 21.55 -49.30
CA GLU A 334 -4.77 22.68 -48.44
C GLU A 334 -4.98 22.19 -47.00
N PRO A 335 -4.51 22.93 -45.98
CA PRO A 335 -4.72 22.54 -44.59
C PRO A 335 -6.20 22.62 -44.24
N SER A 336 -6.75 21.54 -43.69
CA SER A 336 -8.14 21.47 -43.23
C SER A 336 -8.22 21.24 -41.72
N ILE A 337 -8.99 22.10 -41.07
CA ILE A 337 -9.21 22.08 -39.61
C ILE A 337 -10.41 21.17 -39.24
N ILE A 338 -11.25 20.82 -40.21
CA ILE A 338 -12.55 20.19 -39.98
C ILE A 338 -12.56 18.79 -40.60
N HIS A 339 -12.87 17.78 -39.78
CA HIS A 339 -13.10 16.38 -40.15
C HIS A 339 -14.45 16.18 -40.89
N ASN A 340 -14.91 17.15 -41.68
CA ASN A 340 -16.11 17.00 -42.49
C ASN A 340 -15.69 17.03 -43.95
N PRO A 341 -15.66 15.87 -44.66
CA PRO A 341 -15.41 15.85 -46.08
C PRO A 341 -16.67 16.38 -46.78
N ILE A 342 -16.80 17.71 -46.81
CA ILE A 342 -17.72 18.39 -47.71
C ILE A 342 -16.96 18.49 -49.03
N PHE A 343 -17.52 17.89 -50.06
CA PHE A 343 -16.99 17.94 -51.41
C PHE A 343 -17.67 19.10 -52.13
N GLU A 344 -16.85 19.98 -52.72
CA GLU A 344 -17.35 21.03 -53.61
C GLU A 344 -17.10 20.57 -55.04
N THR A 345 -18.17 20.40 -55.80
CA THR A 345 -18.11 20.02 -57.22
C THR A 345 -18.81 21.09 -58.05
N HIS A 346 -18.41 21.22 -59.32
CA HIS A 346 -19.11 22.09 -60.25
C HIS A 346 -20.03 21.25 -61.14
N SER A 347 -21.29 21.68 -61.23
CA SER A 347 -22.24 21.19 -62.22
C SER A 347 -21.75 21.47 -63.64
N LEU A 348 -22.26 20.74 -64.63
CA LEU A 348 -22.01 21.01 -66.06
C LEU A 348 -22.43 22.42 -66.49
N ASN A 349 -23.33 23.05 -65.74
CA ASN A 349 -23.77 24.44 -65.95
C ASN A 349 -22.92 25.49 -65.19
N GLY A 350 -21.91 25.06 -64.42
CA GLY A 350 -21.03 25.92 -63.64
C GLY A 350 -21.45 26.18 -62.19
N ASP A 351 -22.63 25.71 -61.78
CA ASP A 351 -23.12 25.88 -60.41
C ASP A 351 -22.29 25.08 -59.41
N LEU A 352 -21.98 25.68 -58.25
CA LEU A 352 -21.23 25.03 -57.17
C LEU A 352 -22.18 24.18 -56.31
N ILE A 353 -21.95 22.87 -56.30
CA ILE A 353 -22.70 21.89 -55.52
C ILE A 353 -21.83 21.48 -54.32
N ARG A 354 -22.42 21.46 -53.13
CA ARG A 354 -21.76 21.05 -51.88
C ARG A 354 -22.37 19.74 -51.41
N GLU A 355 -21.60 18.67 -51.50
CA GLU A 355 -22.05 17.32 -51.18
C GLU A 355 -21.35 16.79 -49.94
N LYS A 356 -22.09 16.08 -49.10
CA LYS A 356 -21.53 15.33 -47.97
C LYS A 356 -21.75 13.84 -48.19
N TYR A 357 -20.68 13.05 -48.07
CA TYR A 357 -20.80 11.60 -48.14
C TYR A 357 -21.46 11.04 -46.87
N ASN A 358 -22.61 10.41 -47.02
CA ASN A 358 -23.30 9.74 -45.92
C ASN A 358 -22.91 8.26 -45.88
N LYS A 359 -22.17 7.86 -44.83
CA LYS A 359 -21.67 6.49 -44.65
C LYS A 359 -22.77 5.44 -44.42
N LEU A 360 -23.99 5.87 -44.06
CA LEU A 360 -25.10 4.96 -43.78
C LEU A 360 -25.88 4.61 -45.05
N THR A 361 -26.06 5.58 -45.95
CA THR A 361 -26.75 5.40 -47.23
C THR A 361 -25.78 5.06 -48.37
N PHE A 362 -24.48 5.24 -48.16
CA PHE A 362 -23.42 5.12 -49.17
C PHE A 362 -23.60 6.08 -50.36
N GLU A 363 -24.35 7.17 -50.18
CA GLU A 363 -24.66 8.17 -51.20
C GLU A 363 -24.18 9.57 -50.79
N PHE A 364 -24.03 10.45 -51.78
CA PHE A 364 -23.72 11.86 -51.58
C PHE A 364 -25.03 12.64 -51.43
N GLU A 365 -25.14 13.41 -50.36
CA GLU A 365 -26.32 14.24 -50.07
C GLU A 365 -25.93 15.72 -50.17
N ASP A 366 -26.78 16.51 -50.84
CA ASP A 366 -26.62 17.95 -50.95
C ASP A 366 -26.75 18.61 -49.58
N VAL A 367 -25.75 19.41 -49.20
CA VAL A 367 -25.78 20.19 -47.96
C VAL A 367 -26.37 21.56 -48.28
N PRO A 368 -27.51 21.95 -47.69
CA PRO A 368 -28.05 23.29 -47.87
C PRO A 368 -27.06 24.34 -47.35
N ASN A 369 -26.96 25.47 -48.06
CA ASN A 369 -26.16 26.62 -47.64
C ASN A 369 -26.78 27.29 -46.41
N GLU A 370 -26.68 26.67 -45.24
CA GLU A 370 -27.05 27.31 -43.99
C GLU A 370 -25.91 28.21 -43.51
N THR A 371 -26.11 29.52 -43.71
CA THR A 371 -25.37 30.60 -43.07
C THR A 371 -25.67 30.61 -41.57
N ASN A 372 -25.09 29.70 -40.79
CA ASN A 372 -25.01 29.85 -39.33
C ASN A 372 -23.73 29.21 -38.79
N VAL A 373 -22.61 29.91 -38.98
CA VAL A 373 -21.36 29.63 -38.28
C VAL A 373 -21.50 30.14 -36.84
N HIS A 374 -22.23 29.43 -35.99
CA HIS A 374 -22.09 29.59 -34.55
C HIS A 374 -20.93 28.74 -34.06
N ASN A 375 -19.77 29.36 -33.96
CA ASN A 375 -18.88 29.39 -32.80
C ASN A 375 -17.45 29.76 -33.23
N MET A 376 -17.15 31.06 -33.19
CA MET A 376 -15.77 31.53 -33.05
C MET A 376 -15.35 31.34 -31.60
N VAL A 377 -14.32 30.51 -31.36
CA VAL A 377 -13.55 30.59 -30.12
C VAL A 377 -12.56 31.73 -30.30
N MET A 378 -12.75 32.84 -29.59
CA MET A 378 -11.72 33.86 -29.44
C MET A 378 -10.59 33.33 -28.56
N LYS A 379 -9.37 33.76 -28.90
CA LYS A 379 -8.10 33.45 -28.22
C LYS A 379 -8.13 33.67 -26.71
#